data_AF-A0A2R6E056-F1
#
_entry.id   AF-A0A2R6E056-F1
#
_cell.length_a   1.000
_cell.length_b   1.000
_cell.length_c   1.000
_cell.angle_alpha   90.00
_cell.angle_beta   90.00
_cell.angle_gamma   90.00
#
_symmetry.space_group_name_H-M   'P 1'
#
loop_
_entity.id
_entity.type
_entity.pdbx_description
1 polymer ?
#
loop_
_entity_poly.entity_id
_entity_poly.type
_entity_poly.pdbx_seq_one_letter_code
_entity_poly.pdbx_strand_id
1 'polypeptide(L)' 'MDVPVPELDARARTCADALLDADRVLLASHIDADGLTSAGVAAPALRRADVPFEAVFEKQLDADTIAGFADREYDT' A
#
# COMPACT_ATOMS: atom_id res chain seq x y z
N MET A 1 -11.20 19.41 12.59
CA MET A 1 -12.07 18.21 12.63
C MET A 1 -11.21 17.09 13.13
N ASP A 2 -11.68 16.35 14.14
CA ASP A 2 -10.98 15.14 14.59
C ASP A 2 -11.09 14.05 13.52
N VAL A 3 -10.02 13.25 13.36
CA VAL A 3 -10.06 12.09 12.48
C VAL A 3 -10.98 11.01 13.05
N PRO A 4 -11.58 10.15 12.20
CA PRO A 4 -12.59 9.19 12.65
C PRO A 4 -12.13 8.21 13.75
N VAL A 5 -10.83 7.91 13.78
CA VAL A 5 -10.19 7.09 14.81
C VAL A 5 -8.94 7.82 15.31
N PRO A 6 -9.07 8.66 16.36
CA PRO A 6 -7.97 9.51 16.84
C PRO A 6 -6.70 8.73 17.19
N GLU A 7 -6.82 7.52 17.71
CA GLU A 7 -5.71 6.65 18.09
C GLU A 7 -4.84 6.22 16.89
N LEU A 8 -5.37 6.33 15.67
CA LEU A 8 -4.66 5.98 14.44
C LEU A 8 -4.05 7.20 13.72
N ASP A 9 -4.35 8.44 14.12
CA ASP A 9 -3.94 9.64 13.37
C ASP A 9 -2.43 9.70 13.15
N ALA A 10 -1.66 9.60 14.23
CA ALA A 10 -0.20 9.70 14.17
C ALA A 10 0.42 8.60 13.30
N ARG A 11 -0.11 7.38 13.39
CA ARG A 11 0.36 6.25 12.60
C ARG A 11 0.00 6.40 11.12
N ALA A 12 -1.23 6.83 10.83
CA ALA A 12 -1.69 7.08 9.47
C ALA A 12 -0.84 8.17 8.78
N ARG A 13 -0.49 9.24 9.51
CA ARG A 13 0.42 10.29 9.01
C ARG A 13 1.80 9.74 8.71
N THR A 14 2.39 8.98 9.64
CA THR A 14 3.71 8.36 9.43
C THR A 14 3.72 7.45 8.20
N CYS A 15 2.67 6.66 7.98
CA CYS A 15 2.54 5.84 6.78
C CYS A 15 2.37 6.69 5.51
N ALA A 16 1.62 7.78 5.56
CA ALA A 16 1.45 8.69 4.42
C ALA A 16 2.76 9.38 4.05
N ASP A 17 3.53 9.85 5.03
CA ASP A 17 4.84 10.49 4.81
C ASP A 17 5.80 9.49 4.13
N ALA A 18 5.86 8.25 4.62
CA ALA A 18 6.69 7.20 4.01
C ALA A 18 6.29 6.88 2.56
N LEU A 19 4.99 6.93 2.22
CA LEU A 19 4.52 6.73 0.85
C LEU A 19 4.87 7.91 -0.08
N LEU A 20 4.88 9.13 0.46
CA LEU A 20 5.21 10.35 -0.30
C LEU A 20 6.72 10.48 -0.55
N ASP A 21 7.54 9.97 0.36
CA ASP A 21 9.00 9.96 0.24
C ASP A 21 9.52 8.84 -0.68
N ALA A 22 8.68 7.87 -1.05
CA ALA A 22 9.07 6.75 -1.90
C ALA A 22 9.06 7.12 -3.39
N ASP A 23 10.10 6.71 -4.12
CA ASP A 23 10.18 6.89 -5.58
C ASP A 23 9.08 6.11 -6.33
N ARG A 24 8.71 4.94 -5.79
CA ARG A 24 7.63 4.10 -6.30
C ARG A 24 7.13 3.11 -5.24
N VAL A 25 5.89 2.66 -5.36
CA VAL A 25 5.23 1.76 -4.41
C VAL A 25 4.76 0.47 -5.08
N LEU A 26 4.96 -0.67 -4.41
CA LEU A 26 4.29 -1.92 -4.76
C LEU A 26 3.03 -2.09 -3.88
N LEU A 27 1.85 -1.93 -4.47
CA LEU A 27 0.57 -2.16 -3.80
C LEU A 27 0.17 -3.64 -3.93
N ALA A 28 0.66 -4.46 -3.00
CA ALA A 28 0.24 -5.86 -2.89
C ALA A 28 -1.03 -5.98 -2.05
N SER A 29 -2.06 -6.65 -2.59
CA SER A 29 -3.31 -6.90 -1.88
C SER A 29 -3.84 -8.31 -2.14
N HIS A 30 -4.84 -8.73 -1.37
CA HIS A 30 -5.45 -10.05 -1.49
C HIS A 30 -6.54 -10.09 -2.59
N ILE A 31 -6.78 -11.26 -3.21
CA ILE A 31 -7.76 -11.41 -4.31
C ILE A 31 -9.23 -11.56 -3.86
N ASP A 32 -9.51 -11.50 -2.56
CA ASP A 32 -10.90 -11.52 -2.07
C ASP A 32 -11.52 -10.12 -2.05
N ALA A 33 -12.79 -10.06 -1.65
CA ALA A 33 -13.56 -8.82 -1.67
C ALA A 33 -12.90 -7.71 -0.83
N ASP A 34 -12.34 -8.04 0.33
CA ASP A 34 -11.71 -7.06 1.22
C ASP A 34 -10.38 -6.55 0.66
N GLY A 35 -9.56 -7.44 0.09
CA GLY A 35 -8.31 -7.04 -0.55
C GLY A 35 -8.53 -6.16 -1.79
N LEU A 36 -9.53 -6.49 -2.62
CA LEU A 36 -9.86 -5.71 -3.82
C LEU A 36 -10.40 -4.31 -3.47
N THR A 37 -11.27 -4.20 -2.46
CA THR A 37 -11.77 -2.89 -2.01
C THR A 37 -10.68 -2.06 -1.36
N SER A 38 -9.81 -2.67 -0.55
CA SER A 38 -8.66 -2.02 0.08
C SER A 38 -7.70 -1.44 -0.98
N ALA A 39 -7.36 -2.22 -2.00
CA ALA A 39 -6.58 -1.73 -3.13
C ALA A 39 -7.32 -0.63 -3.91
N GLY A 40 -8.64 -0.75 -4.03
CA GLY A 40 -9.52 0.25 -4.62
C GLY A 40 -9.55 1.58 -3.86
N VAL A 41 -9.22 1.60 -2.56
CA VAL A 41 -9.03 2.83 -1.77
C VAL A 41 -7.62 3.37 -1.94
N ALA A 42 -6.60 2.51 -1.86
CA ALA A 42 -5.19 2.89 -1.93
C ALA A 42 -4.77 3.43 -3.31
N ALA A 43 -5.15 2.75 -4.40
CA ALA A 43 -4.72 3.11 -5.74
C ALA A 43 -5.18 4.52 -6.19
N PRO A 44 -6.43 4.97 -5.93
CA PRO A 44 -6.81 6.36 -6.15
C PRO A 44 -6.06 7.36 -5.25
N ALA A 45 -5.72 6.99 -4.02
CA ALA A 45 -4.97 7.87 -3.12
C ALA A 45 -3.54 8.10 -3.65
N LEU A 46 -2.85 7.03 -4.04
CA LEU A 46 -1.52 7.10 -4.67
C LEU A 46 -1.55 7.91 -5.97
N ARG A 47 -2.54 7.68 -6.84
CA ARG A 47 -2.73 8.50 -8.06
C ARG A 47 -2.95 9.98 -7.79
N ARG A 48 -3.70 10.33 -6.75
CA ARG A 48 -3.94 11.75 -6.38
C ARG A 48 -2.69 12.42 -5.81
N ALA A 49 -1.78 11.64 -5.24
CA ALA A 49 -0.51 12.10 -4.71
C ALA A 49 0.62 12.06 -5.76
N ASP A 50 0.32 11.68 -7.02
CA ASP A 50 1.29 11.47 -8.09
C ASP A 50 2.41 10.48 -7.72
N VAL A 51 2.14 9.53 -6.82
CA VAL A 51 3.09 8.46 -6.43
C VAL A 51 3.00 7.31 -7.45
N PRO A 52 4.09 6.97 -8.16
CA PRO A 52 4.10 5.82 -9.08
C PRO A 52 3.87 4.51 -8.33
N PHE A 53 3.02 3.64 -8.85
CA PHE A 53 2.80 2.33 -8.22
C PHE A 53 2.45 1.22 -9.20
N GLU A 54 2.77 -0.01 -8.80
CA GLU A 54 2.30 -1.25 -9.40
C GLU A 54 1.33 -1.93 -8.42
N ALA A 55 0.20 -2.44 -8.90
CA ALA A 55 -0.72 -3.21 -8.07
C ALA A 55 -0.64 -4.70 -8.41
N VAL A 56 -0.42 -5.53 -7.41
CA VAL A 56 -0.38 -7.00 -7.52
C VAL A 56 -1.40 -7.62 -6.58
N PHE A 57 -2.05 -8.68 -7.03
CA PHE A 57 -3.11 -9.34 -6.27
C PHE A 57 -2.79 -10.81 -6.09
N GLU A 58 -2.67 -11.22 -4.84
CA GLU A 58 -2.23 -12.55 -4.48
C GLU A 58 -3.27 -13.30 -3.67
N LYS A 59 -3.29 -14.63 -3.82
CA LYS A 59 -4.16 -15.47 -3.02
C LYS A 59 -3.67 -15.60 -1.58
N GLN A 60 -2.36 -15.54 -1.35
CA GLN A 60 -1.75 -15.51 -0.02
C GLN A 60 -0.42 -14.77 -0.12
N LEU A 61 -0.04 -14.04 0.93
CA LEU A 61 1.28 -13.43 1.07
C LEU A 61 2.18 -14.41 1.81
N ASP A 62 2.58 -15.47 1.12
CA ASP A 62 3.50 -16.47 1.65
C ASP A 62 4.97 -16.06 1.44
N ALA A 63 5.89 -16.83 2.04
CA ALA A 63 7.32 -16.51 2.02
C ALA A 63 7.90 -16.44 0.59
N ASP A 64 7.41 -17.30 -0.32
CA ASP A 64 7.85 -17.34 -1.71
C ASP A 64 7.37 -16.09 -2.46
N THR A 65 6.13 -15.67 -2.22
CA THR A 65 5.56 -14.44 -2.77
C THR A 65 6.31 -13.20 -2.26
N ILE A 66 6.62 -13.15 -0.96
CA ILE A 66 7.39 -12.06 -0.36
C ILE A 66 8.81 -12.00 -0.95
N ALA A 67 9.49 -13.15 -1.09
CA ALA A 67 10.80 -13.21 -1.72
C ALA A 67 10.74 -12.71 -3.18
N GLY A 68 9.71 -13.10 -3.92
CA GLY A 68 9.48 -12.61 -5.28
C GLY A 68 9.22 -11.10 -5.38
N PHE A 69 8.74 -10.45 -4.32
CA PHE A 69 8.61 -8.98 -4.28
C PHE A 69 9.93 -8.29 -3.94
N ALA A 70 10.74 -8.87 -3.05
CA ALA A 70 12.05 -8.33 -2.72
C ALA A 70 12.99 -8.28 -3.95
N ASP A 71 12.87 -9.28 -4.84
CA ASP A 71 13.63 -9.33 -6.10
C ASP A 71 13.19 -8.27 -7.13
N ARG A 72 12.06 -7.57 -6.92
CA ARG A 72 11.60 -6.51 -7.82
C ARG A 72 12.29 -5.16 -7.59
N GLU A 73 13.33 -5.07 -6.76
CA GLU A 73 14.12 -3.85 -6.52
C GLU A 73 13.29 -2.64 -6.04
N TYR A 74 12.31 -2.86 -5.17
CA TYR A 74 11.63 -1.77 -4.44
C TYR A 74 12.38 -1.51 -3.13
N ASP A 75 12.60 -0.25 -2.75
CA ASP A 75 13.16 0.11 -1.44
C ASP A 75 12.11 -0.03 -0.33
N THR A 76 12.54 -0.40 0.88
CA THR A 76 11.69 -0.64 2.07
C THR A 76 12.14 0.15 3.28
#